data_AF-A0A2T8X871-F1
#
_entry.id   AF-A0A2T8X871-F1
#
_cell.length_a   1.000
_cell.length_b   1.000
_cell.length_c   1.000
_cell.angle_alpha   90.00
_cell.angle_beta   90.00
_cell.angle_gamma   90.00
#
_symmetry.space_group_name_H-M   'P 1'
#
loop_
_entity.id
_entity.type
_entity.pdbx_description
1 polymer ?
#
loop_
_entity_poly.entity_id
_entity_poly.type
_entity_poly.pdbx_seq_one_letter_code
_entity_poly.pdbx_strand_id
1 'polypeptide(L)' 'MSALFLAIPLTIFVLFVLPIWLWLHYSNRAGRGELSQSEQQRLLQLTDDAQRMRERIQALEDILDAEHPNWRER' A
#
# COMPACT_ATOMS: atom_id res chain seq x y z
N MET A 1 -28.06 -3.04 -47.51
CA MET A 1 -28.60 -3.92 -46.44
C MET A 1 -27.55 -4.83 -45.79
N SER A 2 -26.34 -4.98 -46.35
CA SER A 2 -25.25 -5.81 -45.82
C SER A 2 -24.52 -5.22 -44.60
N ALA A 3 -24.37 -3.89 -44.53
CA ALA A 3 -23.66 -3.23 -43.43
C ALA A 3 -24.30 -3.48 -42.05
N LEU A 4 -25.63 -3.62 -41.98
CA LEU A 4 -26.34 -3.88 -40.73
C LEU A 4 -26.03 -5.27 -40.16
N PHE A 5 -25.89 -6.29 -41.01
CA PHE A 5 -25.56 -7.65 -40.57
C PHE A 5 -24.13 -7.78 -40.03
N LEU A 6 -23.20 -6.95 -40.49
CA LEU A 6 -21.84 -6.88 -39.94
C LEU A 6 -21.75 -5.96 -38.72
N ALA A 7 -22.53 -4.87 -38.70
CA ALA A 7 -22.53 -3.92 -37.60
C ALA A 7 -23.10 -4.50 -36.31
N ILE A 8 -24.14 -5.33 -36.35
CA ILE A 8 -24.78 -5.93 -35.16
C ILE A 8 -23.80 -6.78 -34.32
N PRO A 9 -23.07 -7.79 -34.87
CA PRO A 9 -22.12 -8.55 -34.08
C PRO A 9 -20.93 -7.71 -33.63
N LEU A 10 -20.51 -6.72 -34.44
CA LEU A 10 -19.42 -5.80 -34.09
C LEU A 10 -19.80 -4.90 -32.91
N THR A 11 -21.01 -4.35 -32.89
CA THR A 11 -21.47 -3.48 -31.79
C THR A 11 -21.62 -4.25 -30.49
N ILE A 12 -22.12 -5.49 -30.54
CA ILE A 12 -22.17 -6.39 -29.37
C ILE A 12 -20.74 -6.65 -28.87
N PHE A 13 -19.81 -7.01 -29.74
CA PHE A 13 -18.41 -7.23 -29.35
C PHE A 13 -17.83 -6.02 -28.64
N VAL A 14 -18.02 -4.82 -29.20
CA VAL A 14 -17.56 -3.56 -28.61
C VAL A 14 -18.24 -3.30 -27.27
N LEU A 15 -19.55 -3.53 -27.15
CA LEU A 15 -20.32 -3.35 -25.91
C LEU A 15 -19.88 -4.28 -24.78
N PHE A 16 -19.33 -5.46 -25.07
CA PHE A 16 -18.86 -6.37 -24.03
C PHE A 16 -17.36 -6.21 -23.76
N VAL A 17 -16.54 -6.06 -24.80
CA VAL A 17 -15.09 -6.01 -24.66
C VAL A 17 -14.63 -4.68 -24.05
N LEU A 18 -15.22 -3.54 -24.42
CA LEU A 18 -14.84 -2.24 -23.83
C LEU A 18 -15.09 -2.21 -22.31
N PRO A 19 -16.27 -2.61 -21.78
CA PRO A 19 -16.50 -2.61 -20.34
C PRO A 19 -15.58 -3.58 -19.59
N ILE A 20 -15.35 -4.79 -20.12
CA ILE A 20 -14.45 -5.77 -19.51
C ILE A 20 -13.01 -5.24 -19.49
N TRP A 21 -12.56 -4.61 -20.58
CA TRP A 21 -11.23 -4.02 -20.68
C TRP A 21 -11.05 -2.85 -19.71
N LEU A 22 -12.04 -1.95 -19.62
CA LEU A 22 -12.02 -0.87 -18.64
C LEU A 22 -11.99 -1.43 -17.22
N TRP A 23 -12.84 -2.41 -16.91
CA TRP A 23 -12.84 -3.04 -15.59
C TRP A 23 -11.48 -3.64 -15.25
N LEU A 24 -10.84 -4.37 -16.17
CA LEU A 24 -9.51 -4.95 -15.96
C LEU A 24 -8.41 -3.89 -15.86
N HIS A 25 -8.45 -2.87 -16.72
CA HIS A 25 -7.48 -1.76 -16.73
C HIS A 25 -7.53 -0.96 -15.43
N TYR A 26 -8.73 -0.67 -14.93
CA TYR A 26 -8.93 0.04 -13.68
C TYR A 26 -8.69 -0.86 -12.47
N SER A 27 -9.03 -2.15 -12.51
CA SER A 27 -8.72 -3.13 -11.46
C SER A 27 -7.21 -3.24 -11.24
N ASN A 28 -6.43 -3.34 -12.31
CA ASN A 28 -4.96 -3.40 -12.22
C ASN A 28 -4.35 -2.07 -11.74
N ARG A 29 -5.08 -0.95 -11.86
CA ARG A 29 -4.69 0.36 -11.32
C ARG A 29 -5.17 0.57 -9.88
N ALA A 30 -6.29 -0.02 -9.48
CA ALA A 30 -6.84 0.03 -8.12
C ALA A 30 -6.00 -0.81 -7.14
N GLY A 31 -5.39 -1.91 -7.59
CA GLY A 31 -4.43 -2.69 -6.81
C GLY A 31 -3.11 -1.97 -6.49
N ARG A 32 -2.90 -0.73 -6.97
CA ARG A 32 -1.78 0.13 -6.53
C ARG A 32 -2.09 0.91 -5.24
N GLY A 33 -3.35 0.95 -4.81
CA GLY A 33 -3.77 1.59 -3.56
C GLY A 33 -3.78 0.63 -2.36
N GLU A 34 -3.84 -0.68 -2.61
CA GLU A 34 -3.68 -1.69 -1.58
C GLU A 34 -2.20 -2.07 -1.49
N LEU A 35 -1.63 -1.92 -0.30
CA LEU A 35 -0.27 -2.38 -0.02
C LEU A 35 -0.20 -3.86 -0.40
N SER A 36 0.75 -4.22 -1.28
CA SER A 36 1.04 -5.63 -1.56
C SER A 36 1.32 -6.36 -0.24
N GLN A 37 1.04 -7.66 -0.19
CA GLN A 37 1.33 -8.48 1.01
C GLN A 37 2.78 -8.29 1.50
N SER A 38 3.74 -8.14 0.59
CA SER A 38 5.14 -7.80 0.91
C SER A 38 5.32 -6.43 1.56
N GLU A 39 4.60 -5.41 1.11
CA GLU A 39 4.68 -4.07 1.70
C GLU A 39 4.02 -4.04 3.08
N GLN A 40 2.92 -4.76 3.28
CA GLN A 40 2.30 -4.92 4.61
C GLN A 40 3.27 -5.61 5.58
N GLN A 41 3.90 -6.70 5.16
CA GLN A 41 4.92 -7.40 5.95
C GLN A 41 6.08 -6.46 6.34
N ARG A 42 6.54 -5.62 5.39
CA ARG A 42 7.62 -4.68 5.61
C ARG A 42 7.22 -3.57 6.60
N LEU A 43 6.00 -3.06 6.53
CA LEU A 43 5.49 -2.07 7.48
C LEU A 43 5.39 -2.64 8.90
N LEU A 44 4.94 -3.89 9.03
CA LEU A 44 4.91 -4.59 10.31
C LEU A 44 6.32 -4.72 10.90
N GLN A 45 7.30 -5.10 10.07
CA GLN A 45 8.70 -5.20 10.50
C GLN A 45 9.27 -3.85 10.94
N LEU A 46 9.03 -2.78 10.17
CA LEU A 46 9.47 -1.43 10.54
C LEU A 46 8.83 -0.95 11.85
N THR A 47 7.59 -1.36 12.11
CA THR A 47 6.89 -1.03 13.36
C THR A 47 7.50 -1.77 14.55
N ASP A 48 7.83 -3.05 14.40
CA ASP A 48 8.53 -3.83 15.43
C ASP A 48 9.91 -3.24 15.73
N ASP A 49 10.67 -2.91 14.68
CA ASP A 49 11.98 -2.28 14.83
C ASP A 49 11.89 -0.93 15.55
N ALA A 50 10.90 -0.10 15.20
CA ALA A 50 10.65 1.17 15.86
C ALA A 50 10.30 1.00 17.34
N GLN A 51 9.55 -0.05 17.69
CA GLN A 51 9.21 -0.34 19.08
C GLN A 51 10.43 -0.78 19.89
N ARG A 52 11.26 -1.67 19.33
CA ARG A 52 12.53 -2.09 19.95
C ARG A 52 13.48 -0.91 20.16
N MET A 53 13.58 -0.01 19.18
CA MET A 53 14.40 1.19 19.33
C MET A 53 13.90 2.08 20.46
N ARG A 54 12.59 2.26 20.60
CA ARG A 54 12.00 3.05 21.69
C ARG A 54 12.31 2.45 23.06
N GLU A 55 12.18 1.14 23.21
CA GLU A 55 12.53 0.45 24.46
C GLU A 55 14.01 0.64 24.82
N ARG A 56 14.90 0.55 23.82
CA ARG A 56 16.33 0.79 24.04
C ARG A 56 16.64 2.23 24.40
N ILE A 57 15.98 3.20 23.77
CA ILE A 57 16.13 4.61 24.11
C ILE A 57 15.66 4.85 25.55
N GLN A 58 14.51 4.31 25.94
CA GLN A 58 14.02 4.43 27.31
C GLN A 58 15.02 3.86 28.32
N ALA A 59 15.56 2.67 28.07
CA ALA A 59 16.56 2.07 28.94
C ALA A 59 17.85 2.92 29.03
N LEU A 60 18.29 3.51 27.91
CA LEU A 60 19.43 4.42 27.89
C LEU A 60 19.13 5.72 28.64
N GLU A 61 17.93 6.26 28.51
CA GLU A 61 17.48 7.43 29.26
C GLU A 61 17.42 7.15 30.76
N ASP A 62 16.93 6.00 31.18
CA ASP A 62 16.87 5.60 32.59
C ASP A 62 18.28 5.46 33.19
N ILE A 63 19.24 4.91 32.43
CA ILE A 63 20.64 4.83 32.83
C ILE A 63 21.26 6.23 32.91
N LEU A 64 21.00 7.08 31.92
CA LEU A 64 21.55 8.43 31.86
C LEU A 64 20.97 9.34 32.96
N ASP A 65 19.70 9.16 33.29
CA ASP A 65 19.04 9.81 34.45
C ASP A 65 19.70 9.37 35.77
N ALA A 66 20.08 8.09 35.90
CA ALA A 66 20.76 7.56 37.07
C ALA A 66 22.21 8.05 37.21
N GLU A 67 22.95 8.16 36.10
CA GLU A 67 24.36 8.61 36.10
C GLU A 67 24.52 10.13 36.10
N HIS A 68 23.62 10.87 35.45
CA HIS A 68 23.75 12.31 35.20
C HIS A 68 22.42 13.08 35.37
N PRO A 69 21.80 13.12 36.56
CA PRO A 69 20.42 13.60 36.78
C PRO A 69 20.03 14.99 36.23
N ASN A 70 20.99 15.88 35.90
CA ASN A 70 20.73 17.20 35.33
C ASN A 70 21.00 17.30 33.81
N TRP A 71 21.16 16.17 33.10
CA TRP A 71 21.48 16.19 31.66
C TRP A 71 20.38 16.80 30.79
N ARG A 72 19.12 16.77 31.26
CA ARG A 72 17.95 17.34 30.57
C ARG A 72 17.77 18.86 30.76
N GLU A 73 18.54 19.50 31.64
CA GLU A 73 18.38 20.94 31.99
C GLU A 73 19.23 21.89 31.12
N ARG A 74 19.99 21.38 30.14
CA ARG A 74 20.73 22.19 29.15
C ARG A 74 20.04 22.18 27.79
#